data_AF-A0A366DQB6-F1
#
_entry.id   AF-A0A366DQB6-F1
#
_cell.length_a   1.000
_cell.length_b   1.000
_cell.length_c   1.000
_cell.angle_alpha   90.00
_cell.angle_beta   90.00
_cell.angle_gamma   90.00
#
_symmetry.space_group_name_H-M   'P 1'
#
loop_
_entity.id
_entity.type
_entity.pdbx_description
1 polymer ?
#
loop_
_entity_poly.entity_id
_entity_poly.type
_entity_poly.pdbx_seq_one_letter_code
_entity_poly.pdbx_strand_id
1 'polypeptide(L)'
;MNWEQLFKAQAELDNHIIEEKGLQGQDLLDKKILALQVELGELANEWRGFKFWKVAPKPNVEEEVKCTYCDGTGDLNHDAIQEDAENDRKKHEYIDCDECDCSGVSGVRNPLLEEYVDCLHFILSIGNDLEVQKVIEIDITDIRTTVDINGGILSGFKILYGLSSLDWLDEYDWLELAEYFNGLGAMLGFTEEQIEEAYFSKNKINHERQENAY
;
A
#
# COMPACT_ATOMS: atom_id res chain seq x y z
N MET A 1 -8.71 -8.56 11.29
CA MET A 1 -8.65 -7.10 11.13
C MET A 1 -9.98 -6.56 11.59
N ASN A 2 -10.02 -5.37 12.19
CA ASN A 2 -11.29 -4.75 12.55
C ASN A 2 -11.87 -3.94 11.38
N TRP A 3 -12.67 -4.60 10.53
CA TRP A 3 -13.29 -3.98 9.35
C TRP A 3 -14.16 -2.77 9.65
N GLU A 4 -14.89 -2.77 10.78
CA GLU A 4 -15.72 -1.61 11.17
C GLU A 4 -14.86 -0.37 11.40
N GLN A 5 -13.71 -0.51 12.07
CA GLN A 5 -12.78 0.59 12.30
C GLN A 5 -12.11 1.05 11.00
N LEU A 6 -11.71 0.10 10.15
CA LEU A 6 -11.11 0.40 8.85
C LEU A 6 -12.05 1.21 7.96
N PHE A 7 -13.31 0.79 7.84
CA PHE A 7 -14.33 1.50 7.07
C PHE A 7 -14.58 2.92 7.59
N LYS A 8 -14.70 3.06 8.92
CA LYS A 8 -14.89 4.36 9.55
C LYS A 8 -13.71 5.29 9.25
N ALA A 9 -12.48 4.82 9.43
CA ALA A 9 -11.28 5.61 9.14
C ALA A 9 -11.16 5.98 7.66
N GLN A 10 -11.54 5.07 6.74
CA GLN A 10 -11.56 5.39 5.32
C GLN A 10 -12.62 6.45 4.98
N ALA A 11 -13.82 6.34 5.56
CA ALA A 11 -14.88 7.32 5.35
C ALA A 11 -14.48 8.71 5.84
N GLU A 12 -13.78 8.81 6.97
CA GLU A 12 -13.24 10.08 7.49
C GLU A 12 -12.22 10.69 6.51
N LEU A 13 -11.29 9.89 5.99
CA LEU A 13 -10.32 10.34 4.98
C LEU A 13 -10.98 10.76 3.66
N ASP A 14 -11.91 9.97 3.15
CA ASP A 14 -12.61 10.23 1.89
C ASP A 14 -13.43 11.53 1.97
N ASN A 15 -14.17 11.73 3.07
CA ASN A 15 -14.95 12.94 3.29
C ASN A 15 -14.04 14.18 3.33
N HIS A 16 -12.90 14.07 4.02
CA HIS A 16 -11.92 15.16 4.06
C HIS A 16 -11.40 15.52 2.67
N ILE A 17 -11.01 14.53 1.86
CA ILE A 17 -10.56 14.75 0.47
C ILE A 17 -11.68 15.38 -0.38
N ILE A 18 -12.91 14.87 -0.28
CA ILE A 18 -14.07 15.39 -1.01
C ILE A 18 -14.31 16.85 -0.66
N GLU A 19 -14.23 17.21 0.62
CA GLU A 19 -14.41 18.58 1.10
C GLU A 19 -13.31 19.51 0.61
N GLU A 20 -12.04 19.13 0.83
CA GLU A 20 -10.89 19.95 0.46
C GLU A 20 -10.76 20.16 -1.05
N LYS A 21 -11.06 19.13 -1.85
CA LYS A 21 -10.92 19.20 -3.32
C LYS A 21 -12.20 19.67 -4.02
N GLY A 22 -13.27 19.98 -3.28
CA GLY A 22 -14.52 20.47 -3.86
C GLY A 22 -15.24 19.43 -4.75
N LEU A 23 -15.20 18.17 -4.34
CA LEU A 23 -15.73 17.03 -5.11
C LEU A 23 -17.15 16.62 -4.70
N GLN A 24 -17.84 17.42 -3.89
CA GLN A 24 -19.16 17.07 -3.35
C GLN A 24 -20.15 16.76 -4.47
N GLY A 25 -20.84 15.61 -4.35
CA GLY A 25 -21.85 15.17 -5.31
C GLY A 25 -21.29 14.66 -6.65
N GLN A 26 -19.97 14.57 -6.82
CA GLN A 26 -19.39 13.86 -7.95
C GLN A 26 -19.45 12.35 -7.71
N ASP A 27 -19.81 11.60 -8.74
CA ASP A 27 -19.60 10.15 -8.76
C ASP A 27 -18.11 9.88 -9.02
N LEU A 28 -17.46 9.22 -8.07
CA LEU A 28 -16.04 8.90 -8.09
C LEU A 28 -15.80 7.39 -8.16
N LEU A 29 -16.84 6.57 -8.27
CA LEU A 29 -16.75 5.11 -8.18
C LEU A 29 -15.79 4.56 -9.25
N ASP A 30 -15.98 4.92 -10.52
CA ASP A 30 -15.11 4.49 -11.62
C ASP A 30 -13.65 4.92 -11.41
N LYS A 31 -13.41 6.10 -10.82
CA LYS A 31 -12.05 6.59 -10.54
C LYS A 31 -11.40 5.77 -9.42
N LYS A 32 -12.15 5.40 -8.38
CA LYS A 32 -11.68 4.57 -7.28
C LYS A 32 -11.41 3.14 -7.73
N ILE A 33 -12.27 2.57 -8.59
CA ILE A 33 -12.05 1.25 -9.20
C ILE A 33 -10.78 1.27 -10.06
N LEU A 34 -10.58 2.29 -10.88
CA LEU A 34 -9.35 2.42 -11.67
C LEU A 34 -8.11 2.57 -10.76
N ALA A 35 -8.21 3.35 -9.68
CA ALA A 35 -7.12 3.48 -8.72
C ALA A 35 -6.79 2.13 -8.07
N LEU A 36 -7.80 1.35 -7.63
CA LEU A 36 -7.61 -0.01 -7.14
C LEU A 36 -6.87 -0.90 -8.17
N GLN A 37 -7.23 -0.83 -9.46
CA GLN A 37 -6.54 -1.61 -10.50
C GLN A 37 -5.07 -1.21 -10.65
N VAL A 38 -4.75 0.08 -10.51
CA VAL A 38 -3.37 0.58 -10.52
C VAL A 38 -2.60 0.01 -9.33
N GLU A 39 -3.14 0.14 -8.11
CA GLU A 39 -2.50 -0.38 -6.89
C GLU A 39 -2.33 -1.91 -6.92
N LEU A 40 -3.29 -2.65 -7.49
CA LEU A 40 -3.15 -4.09 -7.72
C LEU A 40 -1.97 -4.40 -8.66
N GLY A 41 -1.68 -3.50 -9.59
CA GLY A 41 -0.52 -3.56 -10.47
C GLY A 41 0.79 -3.33 -9.71
N GLU A 42 0.80 -2.34 -8.82
CA GLU A 42 1.95 -2.03 -7.95
C GLU A 42 2.23 -3.18 -6.98
N LEU A 43 1.19 -3.70 -6.33
CA LEU A 43 1.25 -4.89 -5.48
C LEU A 43 1.78 -6.11 -6.25
N ALA A 44 1.30 -6.35 -7.47
CA ALA A 44 1.83 -7.43 -8.31
C ALA A 44 3.31 -7.19 -8.68
N ASN A 45 3.70 -5.94 -8.89
CA ASN A 45 5.06 -5.54 -9.23
C ASN A 45 6.04 -5.76 -8.07
N GLU A 46 5.60 -5.58 -6.83
CA GLU A 46 6.35 -5.93 -5.62
C GLU A 46 6.31 -7.42 -5.31
N TRP A 47 5.23 -8.14 -5.63
CA TRP A 47 5.18 -9.61 -5.52
C TRP A 47 6.14 -10.30 -6.51
N ARG A 48 6.29 -9.75 -7.71
CA ARG A 48 7.27 -10.14 -8.75
C ARG A 48 7.08 -11.55 -9.33
N GLY A 49 6.14 -12.37 -8.86
CA GLY A 49 5.96 -13.75 -9.33
C GLY A 49 5.52 -13.89 -10.78
N PHE A 50 5.00 -12.82 -11.42
CA PHE A 50 4.71 -12.81 -12.85
C PHE A 50 5.96 -12.62 -13.74
N LYS A 51 7.10 -12.22 -13.18
CA LYS A 51 8.33 -11.89 -13.91
C LYS A 51 9.09 -13.16 -14.34
N PHE A 52 8.45 -14.01 -15.14
CA PHE A 52 8.92 -15.35 -15.57
C PHE A 52 10.25 -15.33 -16.35
N TRP A 53 10.65 -14.17 -16.89
CA TRP A 53 11.92 -13.97 -17.58
C TRP A 53 13.10 -13.70 -16.65
N LYS A 54 12.88 -13.55 -15.33
CA LYS A 54 13.95 -13.42 -14.33
C LYS A 54 14.34 -14.79 -13.78
N VAL A 55 15.63 -14.97 -13.47
CA VAL A 55 16.20 -16.26 -13.03
C VAL A 55 15.68 -16.72 -11.65
N ALA A 56 15.23 -15.78 -10.80
CA ALA A 56 14.56 -16.07 -9.52
C ALA A 56 13.88 -14.80 -8.99
N PRO A 57 12.70 -14.40 -9.50
CA PRO A 57 11.99 -13.26 -8.94
C PRO A 57 11.59 -13.58 -7.50
N LYS A 58 11.98 -12.71 -6.56
CA LYS A 58 11.57 -12.78 -5.16
C LYS A 58 10.69 -11.58 -4.84
N PRO A 59 9.61 -11.73 -4.06
CA PRO A 59 8.82 -10.60 -3.58
C PRO A 59 9.68 -9.58 -2.83
N ASN A 60 9.31 -8.30 -2.93
CA ASN A 60 9.95 -7.21 -2.21
C ASN A 60 9.30 -7.01 -0.84
N VAL A 61 9.67 -7.85 0.12
CA VAL A 61 9.12 -7.82 1.48
C VAL A 61 9.94 -6.98 2.46
N GLU A 62 11.11 -6.52 2.02
CA GLU A 62 12.05 -5.79 2.87
C GLU A 62 12.91 -4.86 1.99
N GLU A 63 12.90 -3.57 2.31
CA GLU A 63 13.72 -2.55 1.66
C GLU A 63 14.29 -1.59 2.71
N GLU A 64 15.61 -1.36 2.67
CA GLU A 64 16.28 -0.39 3.53
C GLU A 64 15.89 1.03 3.14
N VAL A 65 15.43 1.82 4.10
CA VAL A 65 15.13 3.22 3.92
C VAL A 65 16.43 4.00 4.05
N LYS A 66 16.82 4.66 2.96
CA LYS A 66 18.00 5.51 2.90
C LYS A 66 17.91 6.64 3.91
N CYS A 67 18.90 6.78 4.79
CA CYS A 67 18.98 7.89 5.73
C CYS A 67 19.13 9.21 4.96
N THR A 68 18.16 10.10 5.11
CA THR A 68 18.10 11.37 4.38
C THR A 68 19.14 12.39 4.86
N TYR A 69 19.60 12.29 6.10
CA TYR A 69 20.59 13.21 6.68
C TYR A 69 22.01 13.01 6.13
N CYS A 70 22.36 11.78 5.76
CA CYS A 70 23.69 11.43 5.24
C CYS A 70 23.66 10.93 3.80
N ASP A 71 22.53 11.10 3.12
CA ASP A 71 22.25 10.52 1.81
C ASP A 71 22.71 9.06 1.71
N GLY A 72 22.38 8.25 2.71
CA GLY A 72 22.62 6.81 2.71
C GLY A 72 24.06 6.36 2.91
N THR A 73 24.98 7.29 3.18
CA THR A 73 26.41 6.97 3.27
C THR A 73 26.89 6.62 4.68
N GLY A 74 26.11 6.99 5.71
CA GLY A 74 26.56 6.96 7.11
C GLY A 74 27.42 8.15 7.52
N ASP A 75 27.70 9.06 6.58
CA ASP A 75 28.60 10.20 6.71
C ASP A 75 27.88 11.52 6.41
N LEU A 76 27.87 12.45 7.36
CA LEU A 76 27.28 13.78 7.16
C LEU A 76 28.08 14.64 6.17
N ASN A 77 29.31 14.24 5.84
CA ASN A 77 30.13 14.89 4.82
C ASN A 77 30.05 14.19 3.46
N HIS A 78 28.94 13.51 3.16
CA HIS A 78 28.74 12.72 1.94
C HIS A 78 28.97 13.50 0.64
N ASP A 79 28.71 14.81 0.62
CA ASP A 79 28.93 15.65 -0.56
C ASP A 79 30.42 15.78 -0.92
N ALA A 80 31.32 15.76 0.08
CA ALA A 80 32.77 15.81 -0.14
C ALA A 80 33.32 14.50 -0.71
N ILE A 81 32.66 13.36 -0.44
CA ILE A 81 33.03 12.05 -1.01
C ILE A 81 32.88 12.10 -2.55
N GLN A 82 31.83 12.76 -3.04
CA GLN A 82 31.59 12.90 -4.48
C GLN A 82 32.65 13.78 -5.14
N GLU A 83 33.07 14.87 -4.50
CA GLU A 83 34.12 15.76 -5.01
C GLU A 83 35.53 15.15 -4.98
N ASP A 84 35.83 14.32 -3.98
CA ASP A 84 37.13 13.63 -3.84
C ASP A 84 37.27 12.44 -4.81
N ALA A 85 36.18 11.79 -5.20
CA ALA A 85 36.20 10.78 -6.27
C ALA A 85 36.61 11.37 -7.64
N GLU A 86 36.36 12.67 -7.84
CA GLU A 86 36.70 13.39 -9.08
C GLU A 86 38.09 14.04 -9.02
N ASN A 87 38.67 14.24 -7.83
CA ASN A 87 39.99 14.84 -7.65
C ASN A 87 40.86 13.97 -6.74
N ASP A 88 41.85 13.31 -7.36
CA ASP A 88 42.78 12.30 -6.82
C ASP A 88 43.64 12.72 -5.58
N ARG A 89 43.31 13.83 -4.90
CA ARG A 89 43.96 14.32 -3.68
C ARG A 89 43.03 15.19 -2.83
N LYS A 90 42.40 14.58 -1.82
CA LYS A 90 42.16 15.19 -0.49
C LYS A 90 41.82 14.10 0.54
N LYS A 91 42.17 14.37 1.80
CA LYS A 91 41.79 13.53 2.94
C LYS A 91 40.35 13.89 3.27
N HIS A 92 39.42 13.10 2.77
CA HIS A 92 38.03 13.13 3.20
C HIS A 92 37.95 13.07 4.74
N GLU A 93 37.31 14.06 5.35
CA GLU A 93 37.02 14.08 6.79
C GLU A 93 35.66 13.43 6.99
N TYR A 94 35.66 12.23 7.56
CA TYR A 94 34.46 11.47 7.85
C TYR A 94 33.75 12.09 9.07
N ILE A 95 32.46 12.39 8.95
CA ILE A 95 31.63 12.91 10.03
C ILE A 95 30.50 11.93 10.30
N ASP A 96 30.54 11.30 11.47
CA ASP A 96 29.55 10.32 11.91
C ASP A 96 28.11 10.87 11.80
N CYS A 97 27.23 10.13 11.13
CA CYS A 97 25.80 10.42 11.11
C CYS A 97 25.12 9.73 12.30
N ASP A 98 24.93 10.48 13.38
CA ASP A 98 24.25 10.00 14.61
C ASP A 98 22.80 9.55 14.33
N GLU A 99 22.11 10.14 13.35
CA GLU A 99 20.71 9.80 13.01
C GLU A 99 20.53 8.37 12.50
N CYS A 100 21.59 7.76 11.96
CA CYS A 100 21.57 6.38 11.48
C CYS A 100 22.63 5.51 12.14
N ASP A 101 23.27 5.98 13.21
CA ASP A 101 24.44 5.34 13.82
C ASP A 101 25.49 4.92 12.77
N CYS A 102 25.77 5.81 11.82
CA CYS A 102 26.68 5.59 10.68
C CYS A 102 26.30 4.43 9.73
N SER A 103 25.10 3.88 9.80
CA SER A 103 24.68 2.77 8.92
C SER A 103 24.28 3.21 7.52
N GLY A 104 23.92 4.48 7.34
CA GLY A 104 23.28 4.97 6.12
C GLY A 104 21.80 4.57 5.98
N VAL A 105 21.25 3.82 6.94
CA VAL A 105 19.90 3.28 6.90
C VAL A 105 19.10 3.87 8.05
N SER A 106 17.96 4.51 7.76
CA SER A 106 17.08 5.10 8.78
C SER A 106 15.93 4.17 9.19
N GLY A 107 15.83 3.00 8.56
CA GLY A 107 14.82 2.01 8.87
C GLY A 107 14.67 0.97 7.78
N VAL A 108 13.71 0.08 7.96
CA VAL A 108 13.35 -0.95 7.00
C VAL A 108 11.85 -0.89 6.79
N ARG A 109 11.43 -0.95 5.52
CA ARG A 109 10.02 -0.98 5.14
C ARG A 109 9.67 -2.27 4.39
N ASN A 110 8.38 -2.56 4.27
CA ASN A 110 7.88 -3.70 3.50
C ASN A 110 7.06 -3.18 2.31
N PRO A 111 7.67 -2.98 1.13
CA PRO A 111 6.99 -2.43 -0.03
C PRO A 111 5.76 -3.25 -0.45
N LEU A 112 5.86 -4.59 -0.40
CA LEU A 112 4.72 -5.44 -0.72
C LEU A 112 3.50 -5.19 0.19
N LEU A 113 3.73 -5.00 1.50
CA LEU A 113 2.66 -4.70 2.44
C LEU A 113 2.11 -3.28 2.24
N GLU A 114 2.97 -2.32 1.90
CA GLU A 114 2.57 -0.94 1.60
C GLU A 114 1.61 -0.86 0.40
N GLU A 115 1.93 -1.58 -0.69
CA GLU A 115 1.05 -1.66 -1.87
C GLU A 115 -0.24 -2.45 -1.57
N TYR A 116 -0.15 -3.44 -0.69
CA TYR A 116 -1.34 -4.18 -0.24
C TYR A 116 -2.30 -3.26 0.51
N VAL A 117 -1.81 -2.42 1.42
CA VAL A 117 -2.70 -1.49 2.14
C VAL A 117 -3.21 -0.35 1.26
N ASP A 118 -2.51 0.01 0.17
CA ASP A 118 -3.06 0.93 -0.85
C ASP A 118 -4.26 0.34 -1.56
N CYS A 119 -4.19 -0.93 -1.95
CA CYS A 119 -5.36 -1.63 -2.48
C CYS A 119 -6.51 -1.62 -1.45
N LEU A 120 -6.21 -1.89 -0.17
CA LEU A 120 -7.21 -1.93 0.90
C LEU A 120 -7.91 -0.58 1.09
N HIS A 121 -7.18 0.55 1.02
CA HIS A 121 -7.77 1.90 1.07
C HIS A 121 -8.86 2.07 0.01
N PHE A 122 -8.58 1.69 -1.25
CA PHE A 122 -9.58 1.80 -2.31
C PHE A 122 -10.71 0.78 -2.17
N ILE A 123 -10.44 -0.45 -1.73
CA ILE A 123 -11.51 -1.43 -1.47
C ILE A 123 -12.50 -0.91 -0.43
N LEU A 124 -12.01 -0.35 0.69
CA LEU A 124 -12.86 0.24 1.72
C LEU A 124 -13.61 1.47 1.19
N SER A 125 -12.94 2.30 0.39
CA SER A 125 -13.54 3.51 -0.19
C SER A 125 -14.68 3.17 -1.16
N ILE A 126 -14.51 2.13 -1.99
CA ILE A 126 -15.54 1.61 -2.88
C ILE A 126 -16.70 1.03 -2.06
N GLY A 127 -16.40 0.26 -1.00
CA GLY A 127 -17.44 -0.30 -0.13
C GLY A 127 -18.26 0.78 0.59
N ASN A 128 -17.64 1.90 0.97
CA ASN A 128 -18.34 3.07 1.50
C ASN A 128 -19.26 3.72 0.46
N ASP A 129 -18.82 3.87 -0.79
CA ASP A 129 -19.66 4.45 -1.87
C ASP A 129 -20.86 3.55 -2.21
N LEU A 130 -20.66 2.24 -2.16
CA LEU A 130 -21.71 1.23 -2.35
C LEU A 130 -22.58 1.01 -1.09
N GLU A 131 -22.25 1.66 0.02
CA GLU A 131 -22.94 1.54 1.32
C GLU A 131 -23.11 0.08 1.79
N VAL A 132 -22.11 -0.78 1.54
CA VAL A 132 -22.19 -2.23 1.80
C VAL A 132 -22.52 -2.55 3.27
N GLN A 133 -22.16 -1.66 4.20
CA GLN A 133 -22.44 -1.80 5.64
C GLN A 133 -23.93 -1.67 5.98
N LYS A 134 -24.76 -1.22 5.04
CA LYS A 134 -26.22 -1.10 5.21
C LYS A 134 -26.98 -2.30 4.64
N VAL A 135 -26.31 -3.20 3.92
CA VAL A 135 -26.92 -4.40 3.34
C VAL A 135 -27.05 -5.48 4.42
N ILE A 136 -28.27 -5.94 4.69
CA ILE A 136 -28.57 -6.87 5.79
C ILE A 136 -27.85 -8.21 5.61
N GLU A 137 -27.69 -8.64 4.36
CA GLU A 137 -27.06 -9.89 3.97
C GLU A 137 -25.52 -9.87 4.07
N ILE A 138 -24.90 -8.70 4.23
CA ILE A 138 -23.45 -8.54 4.30
C ILE A 138 -23.02 -8.31 5.75
N ASP A 139 -22.32 -9.30 6.33
CA ASP A 139 -21.67 -9.15 7.62
C ASP A 139 -20.24 -8.65 7.44
N ILE A 140 -20.07 -7.33 7.53
CA ILE A 140 -18.74 -6.71 7.43
C ILE A 140 -17.79 -7.11 8.56
N THR A 141 -18.29 -7.73 9.64
CA THR A 141 -17.45 -8.20 10.75
C THR A 141 -16.83 -9.58 10.48
N ASP A 142 -17.30 -10.28 9.44
CA ASP A 142 -16.84 -11.62 9.04
C ASP A 142 -16.50 -11.69 7.54
N ILE A 143 -15.69 -10.75 7.05
CA ILE A 143 -15.14 -10.85 5.69
C ILE A 143 -14.10 -11.96 5.66
N ARG A 144 -14.37 -13.03 4.90
CA ARG A 144 -13.56 -14.24 4.93
C ARG A 144 -12.14 -14.01 4.44
N THR A 145 -11.19 -14.60 5.17
CA THR A 145 -9.78 -14.71 4.77
C THR A 145 -9.49 -16.07 4.11
N THR A 146 -10.29 -17.10 4.41
CA THR A 146 -10.13 -18.43 3.82
C THR A 146 -11.01 -18.60 2.59
N VAL A 147 -10.47 -18.22 1.43
CA VAL A 147 -11.09 -18.46 0.12
C VAL A 147 -10.25 -19.44 -0.70
N ASP A 148 -10.91 -20.24 -1.54
CA ASP A 148 -10.22 -21.20 -2.41
C ASP A 148 -9.72 -20.52 -3.69
N ILE A 149 -8.45 -20.09 -3.67
CA ILE A 149 -7.77 -19.53 -4.84
C ILE A 149 -7.01 -20.64 -5.58
N ASN A 150 -7.77 -21.43 -6.33
CA ASN A 150 -7.22 -22.48 -7.19
C ASN A 150 -6.19 -21.90 -8.18
N GLY A 151 -4.93 -22.33 -8.05
CA GLY A 151 -3.82 -21.87 -8.89
C GLY A 151 -2.91 -20.81 -8.27
N GLY A 152 -3.07 -20.49 -6.99
CA GLY A 152 -2.09 -19.71 -6.24
C GLY A 152 -2.26 -18.19 -6.39
N ILE A 153 -1.25 -17.45 -5.94
CA ILE A 153 -1.24 -15.97 -5.92
C ILE A 153 -1.56 -15.36 -7.30
N LEU A 154 -1.03 -15.96 -8.39
CA LEU A 154 -1.30 -15.49 -9.76
C LEU A 154 -2.79 -15.56 -10.11
N SER A 155 -3.48 -16.63 -9.70
CA SER A 155 -4.93 -16.74 -9.89
C SER A 155 -5.68 -15.72 -9.04
N GLY A 156 -5.21 -15.43 -7.82
CA GLY A 156 -5.77 -14.38 -6.96
C GLY A 156 -5.78 -13.03 -7.63
N PHE A 157 -4.64 -12.59 -8.18
CA PHE A 157 -4.57 -11.34 -8.96
C PHE A 157 -5.55 -11.34 -10.14
N LYS A 158 -5.63 -12.45 -10.91
CA LYS A 158 -6.54 -12.53 -12.06
C LYS A 158 -8.01 -12.39 -11.65
N ILE A 159 -8.40 -13.00 -10.53
CA ILE A 159 -9.77 -12.89 -10.00
C ILE A 159 -10.06 -11.44 -9.62
N LEU A 160 -9.16 -10.79 -8.88
CA LEU A 160 -9.31 -9.39 -8.48
C LEU A 160 -9.40 -8.43 -9.68
N TYR A 161 -8.57 -8.64 -10.71
CA TYR A 161 -8.69 -7.87 -11.96
C TYR A 161 -10.02 -8.13 -12.68
N GLY A 162 -10.53 -9.36 -12.65
CA GLY A 162 -11.83 -9.70 -13.23
C GLY A 162 -12.98 -8.97 -12.52
N LEU A 163 -13.02 -9.06 -11.19
CA LEU A 163 -14.05 -8.42 -10.35
C LEU A 163 -13.99 -6.90 -10.46
N SER A 164 -12.80 -6.30 -10.41
CA SER A 164 -12.63 -4.85 -10.57
C SER A 164 -12.86 -4.36 -12.01
N SER A 165 -13.09 -5.24 -12.99
CA SER A 165 -13.38 -4.87 -14.38
C SER A 165 -14.83 -5.15 -14.78
N LEU A 166 -15.71 -5.46 -13.82
CA LEU A 166 -17.12 -5.64 -14.10
C LEU A 166 -17.73 -4.33 -14.62
N ASP A 167 -18.62 -4.42 -15.61
CA ASP A 167 -19.35 -3.26 -16.15
C ASP A 167 -20.21 -2.57 -15.08
N TRP A 168 -20.61 -3.34 -14.07
CA TRP A 168 -21.30 -2.87 -12.88
C TRP A 168 -20.81 -3.68 -11.69
N LEU A 169 -20.28 -3.00 -10.68
CA LEU A 169 -19.82 -3.59 -9.43
C LEU A 169 -20.83 -3.27 -8.34
N ASP A 170 -21.47 -4.30 -7.79
CA ASP A 170 -22.44 -4.15 -6.71
C ASP A 170 -21.90 -4.56 -5.33
N GLU A 171 -22.76 -4.53 -4.32
CA GLU A 171 -22.39 -4.82 -2.94
C GLU A 171 -21.95 -6.28 -2.75
N TYR A 172 -22.50 -7.22 -3.53
CA TYR A 172 -22.15 -8.64 -3.49
C TYR A 172 -20.84 -8.92 -4.25
N ASP A 173 -20.66 -8.28 -5.41
CA ASP A 173 -19.39 -8.33 -6.15
C ASP A 173 -18.26 -7.70 -5.32
N TRP A 174 -18.56 -6.63 -4.58
CA TRP A 174 -17.62 -6.03 -3.63
C TRP A 174 -17.25 -7.00 -2.51
N LEU A 175 -18.23 -7.71 -1.93
CA LEU A 175 -17.96 -8.70 -0.89
C LEU A 175 -17.06 -9.81 -1.43
N GLU A 176 -17.35 -10.34 -2.62
CA GLU A 176 -16.51 -11.34 -3.27
C GLU A 176 -15.09 -10.80 -3.50
N LEU A 177 -14.95 -9.57 -3.99
CA LEU A 177 -13.66 -8.90 -4.19
C LEU A 177 -12.88 -8.78 -2.87
N ALA A 178 -13.53 -8.36 -1.79
CA ALA A 178 -12.91 -8.20 -0.47
C ALA A 178 -12.47 -9.54 0.14
N GLU A 179 -13.28 -10.60 0.01
CA GLU A 179 -12.93 -11.95 0.47
C GLU A 179 -11.73 -12.51 -0.33
N TYR A 180 -11.72 -12.36 -1.66
CA TYR A 180 -10.57 -12.77 -2.48
C TYR A 180 -9.31 -11.96 -2.18
N PHE A 181 -9.47 -10.67 -1.87
CA PHE A 181 -8.36 -9.81 -1.50
C PHE A 181 -7.75 -10.23 -0.16
N ASN A 182 -8.57 -10.53 0.86
CA ASN A 182 -8.08 -11.08 2.13
C ASN A 182 -7.37 -12.41 1.97
N GLY A 183 -7.93 -13.32 1.17
CA GLY A 183 -7.28 -14.59 0.84
C GLY A 183 -5.93 -14.39 0.17
N LEU A 184 -5.84 -13.44 -0.77
CA LEU A 184 -4.57 -13.07 -1.38
C LEU A 184 -3.56 -12.56 -0.34
N GLY A 185 -3.97 -11.69 0.58
CA GLY A 185 -3.12 -11.19 1.67
C GLY A 185 -2.55 -12.31 2.54
N ALA A 186 -3.39 -13.28 2.92
CA ALA A 186 -2.94 -14.45 3.67
C ALA A 186 -1.95 -15.31 2.86
N MET A 187 -2.16 -15.48 1.55
CA MET A 187 -1.23 -16.21 0.67
C MET A 187 0.10 -15.47 0.46
N LEU A 188 0.11 -14.14 0.55
CA LEU A 188 1.32 -13.31 0.54
C LEU A 188 2.06 -13.38 1.89
N GLY A 189 1.46 -13.97 2.92
CA GLY A 189 2.07 -14.21 4.22
C GLY A 189 1.82 -13.11 5.25
N PHE A 190 0.85 -12.22 5.01
CA PHE A 190 0.51 -11.16 5.95
C PHE A 190 -0.41 -11.64 7.06
N THR A 191 -0.16 -11.18 8.27
CA THR A 191 -1.12 -11.33 9.36
C THR A 191 -2.13 -10.18 9.33
N GLU A 192 -3.30 -10.41 9.90
CA GLU A 192 -4.31 -9.37 10.05
C GLU A 192 -3.81 -8.17 10.88
N GLU A 193 -2.99 -8.43 11.91
CA GLU A 193 -2.37 -7.38 12.73
C GLU A 193 -1.41 -6.50 11.92
N GLN A 194 -0.57 -7.11 11.07
CA GLN A 194 0.33 -6.37 10.19
C GLN A 194 -0.42 -5.48 9.20
N ILE A 195 -1.50 -5.99 8.61
CA ILE A 195 -2.31 -5.22 7.66
C ILE A 195 -2.98 -4.05 8.37
N GLU A 196 -3.57 -4.28 9.55
CA GLU A 196 -4.26 -3.25 10.31
C GLU A 196 -3.30 -2.12 10.75
N GLU A 197 -2.13 -2.47 11.28
CA GLU A 197 -1.10 -1.49 11.68
C GLU A 197 -0.58 -0.68 10.49
N ALA A 198 -0.28 -1.33 9.37
CA ALA A 198 0.19 -0.67 8.16
C ALA A 198 -0.88 0.25 7.56
N TYR A 199 -2.14 -0.18 7.55
CA TYR A 199 -3.26 0.64 7.10
C TYR A 199 -3.39 1.91 7.94
N PHE A 200 -3.44 1.81 9.27
CA PHE A 200 -3.61 3.00 10.12
C PHE A 200 -2.40 3.93 10.07
N SER A 201 -1.19 3.38 9.96
CA SER A 201 0.03 4.18 9.75
C SER A 201 -0.06 4.99 8.46
N LYS A 202 -0.53 4.36 7.38
CA LYS A 202 -0.68 5.01 6.07
C LYS A 202 -1.85 6.01 6.03
N ASN A 203 -2.98 5.65 6.62
CA ASN A 203 -4.15 6.53 6.79
C ASN A 203 -3.74 7.84 7.49
N LYS A 204 -2.98 7.75 8.58
CA LYS A 204 -2.45 8.91 9.30
C LYS A 204 -1.57 9.80 8.42
N ILE A 205 -0.61 9.21 7.70
CA ILE A 205 0.25 9.95 6.76
C ILE A 205 -0.58 10.63 5.67
N ASN A 206 -1.63 9.97 5.17
CA ASN A 206 -2.51 10.55 4.15
C ASN A 206 -3.31 11.73 4.68
N HIS A 207 -3.79 11.70 5.92
CA HIS A 207 -4.38 12.85 6.58
C HIS A 207 -3.37 14.01 6.71
N GLU A 208 -2.16 13.73 7.22
CA GLU A 208 -1.10 14.74 7.34
C GLU A 208 -0.72 15.34 5.97
N ARG A 209 -0.74 14.55 4.89
CA ARG A 209 -0.50 15.04 3.53
C ARG A 209 -1.61 15.97 3.03
N GLN A 210 -2.87 15.71 3.34
CA GLN A 210 -3.95 16.63 2.98
C GLN A 210 -3.83 17.95 3.76
N GLU A 211 -3.53 17.89 5.06
CA GLU A 211 -3.32 19.09 5.89
C GLU A 211 -2.14 19.96 5.44
N ASN A 212 -1.05 19.34 4.95
CA ASN A 212 0.19 20.04 4.58
C ASN A 212 0.31 20.39 3.08
N ALA A 213 -0.65 20.03 2.23
CA ALA A 213 -0.63 20.33 0.80
C ALA A 213 -1.00 21.79 0.46
N TYR A 214 -0.62 22.74 1.33
CA TYR A 214 -0.79 24.20 1.19
C TYR A 214 0.53 24.92 0.93
#